data_AF-A0A0D6T1R7-F1
#
_entry.id   AF-A0A0D6T1R7-F1
#
_cell.length_a   1.000
_cell.length_b   1.000
_cell.length_c   1.000
_cell.angle_alpha   90.00
_cell.angle_beta   90.00
_cell.angle_gamma   90.00
#
_symmetry.space_group_name_H-M   'P 1'
#
loop_
_entity.id
_entity.type
_entity.pdbx_description
1 polymer ?
#
loop_
_entity_poly.entity_id
_entity_poly.type
_entity_poly.pdbx_seq_one_letter_code
_entity_poly.pdbx_strand_id
1 'polypeptide(L)'
;MFYADALSVAEQRRGSGETEAPRSVGVVQVLESAEAPNFVHYSMQFQCRQRLVKFDGITAYMRSNTPSNLASPQGWKPVPQSWVDRAYTFACDAQNREGNAMLRIGNTTADVLAQVTRTQIWGLTTPAAYDQAPGAVRNGTDGVMRDLDILLGNPPKR
;
A
#
# COMPACT_ATOMS: atom_id res chain seq x y z
N MET A 1 -8.45 -0.58 3.66
CA MET A 1 -8.80 -0.65 2.22
C MET A 1 -7.56 -0.36 1.38
N PHE A 2 -7.42 -0.96 0.18
CA PHE A 2 -6.27 -0.75 -0.70
C PHE A 2 -6.69 -0.17 -2.04
N TYR A 3 -5.90 0.78 -2.53
CA TYR A 3 -6.09 1.47 -3.80
C TYR A 3 -4.79 1.44 -4.60
N ALA A 4 -4.89 1.23 -5.91
CA ALA A 4 -3.73 1.25 -6.81
C ALA A 4 -3.81 2.48 -7.72
N ASP A 5 -2.72 3.23 -7.79
CA ASP A 5 -2.63 4.39 -8.69
C ASP A 5 -2.35 3.92 -10.12
N ALA A 6 -3.36 4.00 -10.98
CA ALA A 6 -3.24 3.64 -12.38
C ALA A 6 -2.24 4.51 -13.14
N LEU A 7 -2.13 5.79 -12.76
CA LEU A 7 -1.23 6.77 -13.39
C LEU A 7 0.23 6.55 -12.99
N SER A 8 0.46 5.91 -11.84
CA SER A 8 1.82 5.52 -11.40
C SER A 8 2.37 4.27 -12.10
N VAL A 9 1.55 3.55 -12.87
CA VAL A 9 2.01 2.36 -13.58
C VAL A 9 2.86 2.76 -14.78
N ALA A 10 4.16 2.55 -14.67
CA ALA A 10 5.12 2.86 -15.71
C ALA A 10 6.17 1.77 -15.83
N GLU A 11 6.63 1.50 -17.05
CA GLU A 11 7.82 0.69 -17.26
C GLU A 11 9.05 1.52 -16.88
N GLN A 12 9.90 0.94 -16.04
CA GLN A 12 11.11 1.55 -15.55
C GLN A 12 12.31 1.09 -16.37
N ARG A 13 13.40 1.85 -16.32
CA ARG A 13 14.64 1.43 -16.96
C ARG A 13 15.17 0.16 -16.28
N ARG A 14 15.48 -0.85 -17.09
CA ARG A 14 16.12 -2.08 -16.65
C ARG A 14 17.47 -1.79 -16.00
N GLY A 15 17.66 -2.27 -14.77
CA GLY A 15 18.91 -2.18 -14.03
C GLY A 15 19.95 -3.21 -14.45
N SER A 16 21.21 -3.01 -14.03
CA SER A 16 22.26 -4.00 -14.20
C SER A 16 21.93 -5.28 -13.41
N GLY A 17 22.04 -6.44 -14.05
CA GLY A 17 21.71 -7.74 -13.46
C GLY A 17 20.22 -8.12 -13.51
N GLU A 18 19.33 -7.23 -13.95
CA GLU A 18 17.91 -7.54 -14.16
C GLU A 18 17.71 -8.18 -15.54
N THR A 19 16.78 -9.15 -15.65
CA THR A 19 16.50 -9.81 -16.93
C THR A 19 15.36 -9.15 -17.72
N GLU A 20 14.61 -8.24 -17.10
CA GLU A 20 13.51 -7.50 -17.71
C GLU A 20 13.40 -6.09 -17.11
N ALA A 21 12.74 -5.19 -17.83
CA ALA A 21 12.40 -3.86 -17.33
C ALA A 21 11.26 -3.99 -16.29
N PRO A 22 11.44 -3.50 -15.06
CA PRO A 22 10.40 -3.63 -14.05
C PRO A 22 9.26 -2.63 -14.28
N ARG A 23 8.06 -2.98 -13.83
CA ARG A 23 6.90 -2.07 -13.83
C ARG A 23 6.66 -1.50 -12.44
N SER A 24 6.59 -0.18 -12.33
CA SER A 24 6.25 0.50 -11.07
C SER A 24 4.74 0.48 -10.82
N VAL A 25 4.34 0.58 -9.56
CA VAL A 25 2.99 0.97 -9.14
C VAL A 25 3.03 1.54 -7.72
N GLY A 26 2.26 2.60 -7.51
CA GLY A 26 1.91 3.18 -6.22
C GLY A 26 0.65 2.53 -5.67
N VAL A 27 0.69 2.10 -4.41
CA VAL A 27 -0.48 1.59 -3.70
C VAL A 27 -0.70 2.40 -2.43
N VAL A 28 -1.96 2.76 -2.17
CA VAL A 28 -2.38 3.44 -0.95
C VAL A 28 -3.22 2.48 -0.11
N GLN A 29 -2.80 2.27 1.14
CA GLN A 29 -3.59 1.60 2.15
C GLN A 29 -4.22 2.62 3.10
N VAL A 30 -5.56 2.69 3.08
CA VAL A 30 -6.32 3.45 4.07
C VAL A 30 -6.61 2.55 5.26
N LEU A 31 -6.35 3.07 6.46
CA LEU A 31 -6.51 2.36 7.73
C LEU A 31 -7.75 2.85 8.46
N GLU A 32 -8.48 1.91 9.06
CA GLU A 32 -9.73 2.19 9.78
C GLU A 32 -9.42 2.94 11.07
N SER A 33 -8.58 2.39 11.94
CA SER A 33 -8.28 2.92 13.29
C SER A 33 -7.84 4.39 13.32
N ALA A 34 -8.37 5.15 14.29
CA ALA A 34 -7.98 6.54 14.57
C ALA A 34 -6.52 6.66 15.06
N GLU A 35 -6.06 5.66 15.79
CA GLU A 35 -4.71 5.61 16.36
C GLU A 35 -3.64 5.18 15.32
N ALA A 36 -4.08 4.75 14.15
CA ALA A 36 -3.23 4.40 13.02
C ALA A 36 -2.95 5.60 12.10
N PRO A 37 -1.92 5.52 11.23
CA PRO A 37 -1.68 6.51 10.20
C PRO A 37 -2.91 6.79 9.34
N ASN A 38 -2.99 8.00 8.79
CA ASN A 38 -4.02 8.39 7.83
C ASN A 38 -4.02 7.46 6.60
N PHE A 39 -2.86 7.17 6.06
CA PHE A 39 -2.69 6.14 5.05
C PHE A 39 -1.23 5.74 4.97
N VAL A 40 -0.97 4.60 4.33
CA VAL A 40 0.38 4.19 3.96
C VAL A 40 0.47 4.15 2.45
N HIS A 41 1.49 4.81 1.91
CA HIS A 41 1.82 4.77 0.49
C HIS A 41 3.00 3.82 0.26
N TYR A 42 2.83 2.89 -0.68
CA TYR A 42 3.84 1.93 -1.10
C TYR A 42 4.23 2.23 -2.54
N SER A 43 5.51 2.50 -2.77
CA SER A 43 6.12 2.52 -4.09
C SER A 43 6.74 1.16 -4.37
N MET A 44 6.17 0.41 -5.32
CA MET A 44 6.59 -0.94 -5.65
C MET A 44 7.04 -1.05 -7.10
N GLN A 45 7.95 -1.99 -7.35
CA GLN A 45 8.33 -2.43 -8.68
C GLN A 45 8.11 -3.93 -8.82
N PHE A 46 7.71 -4.36 -10.02
CA PHE A 46 7.47 -5.76 -10.34
C PHE A 46 8.27 -6.19 -11.58
N GLN A 47 8.96 -7.31 -11.47
CA GLN A 47 9.46 -8.06 -12.63
C GLN A 47 8.36 -9.06 -13.02
N CYS A 48 7.60 -8.70 -14.05
CA CYS A 48 6.33 -9.36 -14.36
C CYS A 48 6.51 -10.83 -14.75
N ARG A 49 7.54 -11.18 -15.53
CA ARG A 49 7.80 -12.55 -15.97
C ARG A 49 8.34 -13.41 -14.83
N GLN A 50 9.22 -12.86 -14.00
CA GLN A 50 9.81 -13.60 -12.88
C GLN A 50 8.91 -13.64 -11.64
N ARG A 51 7.83 -12.85 -11.61
CA ARG A 51 6.92 -12.70 -10.46
C ARG A 51 7.68 -12.31 -9.18
N LEU A 52 8.54 -11.30 -9.33
CA LEU A 52 9.29 -10.69 -8.23
C LEU A 52 8.78 -9.28 -7.94
N VAL A 53 8.86 -8.88 -6.68
CA VAL A 53 8.54 -7.55 -6.18
C VAL A 53 9.76 -6.94 -5.48
N LYS A 54 9.91 -5.63 -5.62
CA LYS A 54 10.82 -4.80 -4.84
C LYS A 54 10.06 -3.60 -4.32
N PHE A 55 10.30 -3.22 -3.07
CA PHE A 55 9.73 -2.02 -2.46
C PHE A 55 10.77 -0.91 -2.53
N ASP A 56 10.47 0.15 -3.27
CA ASP A 56 11.36 1.31 -3.41
C ASP A 56 11.18 2.29 -2.25
N GLY A 57 9.98 2.34 -1.70
CA GLY A 57 9.64 3.26 -0.62
C GLY A 57 8.32 2.91 0.02
N ILE A 58 8.26 3.16 1.34
CA ILE A 58 7.06 2.99 2.13
C ILE A 58 6.96 4.20 3.03
N THR A 59 5.88 4.96 2.90
CA THR A 59 5.68 6.19 3.68
C THR A 59 4.33 6.14 4.35
N ALA A 60 4.33 6.11 5.68
CA ALA A 60 3.14 6.28 6.49
C ALA A 60 2.87 7.78 6.67
N TYR A 61 1.68 8.24 6.31
CA TYR A 61 1.24 9.62 6.55
C TYR A 61 0.37 9.62 7.78
N MET A 62 0.80 10.28 8.84
CA MET A 62 0.05 10.40 10.09
C MET A 62 -1.22 11.23 9.89
N ARG A 63 -2.14 11.19 10.85
CA ARG A 63 -3.37 12.00 10.82
C ARG A 63 -3.09 13.51 10.81
N SER A 64 -1.93 13.93 11.30
CA SER A 64 -1.37 15.28 11.18
C SER A 64 -0.77 15.60 9.80
N ASN A 65 -0.87 14.67 8.84
CA ASN A 65 -0.15 14.66 7.57
C ASN A 65 1.39 14.63 7.68
N THR A 66 1.94 14.37 8.88
CA THR A 66 3.38 14.17 9.05
C THR A 66 3.81 12.86 8.39
N PRO A 67 4.75 12.87 7.43
CA PRO A 67 5.25 11.65 6.81
C PRO A 67 6.26 10.95 7.73
N SER A 68 6.20 9.62 7.75
CA SER A 68 7.15 8.74 8.42
C SER A 68 7.59 7.66 7.43
N ASN A 69 8.86 7.73 7.01
CA ASN A 69 9.42 6.77 6.07
C ASN A 69 9.81 5.48 6.79
N LEU A 70 9.39 4.35 6.22
CA LEU A 70 9.67 3.02 6.69
C LEU A 70 10.83 2.39 5.93
N ALA A 71 11.54 1.48 6.60
CA ALA A 71 12.55 0.68 5.96
C ALA A 71 11.90 -0.23 4.92
N SER A 72 12.34 -0.11 3.67
CA SER A 72 11.89 -1.01 2.61
C SER A 72 12.78 -2.25 2.55
N PRO A 73 12.20 -3.45 2.36
CA PRO A 73 12.95 -4.67 2.12
C PRO A 73 13.97 -4.49 1.02
N GLN A 74 15.18 -4.96 1.25
CA GLN A 74 16.22 -4.90 0.25
C GLN A 74 16.05 -5.99 -0.81
N GLY A 75 16.25 -5.60 -2.06
CA GLY A 75 16.31 -6.50 -3.21
C GLY A 75 14.96 -7.00 -3.72
N TRP A 76 15.05 -7.83 -4.76
CA TRP A 76 13.92 -8.51 -5.36
C TRP A 76 13.53 -9.74 -4.52
N LYS A 77 12.22 -9.89 -4.24
CA LYS A 77 11.65 -11.02 -3.52
C LYS A 77 10.48 -11.63 -4.31
N PRO A 78 10.15 -12.92 -4.13
CA PRO A 78 8.93 -13.48 -4.69
C PRO A 78 7.69 -12.68 -4.27
N VAL A 79 6.73 -12.48 -5.17
CA VAL A 79 5.46 -11.83 -4.85
C VAL A 79 4.70 -12.68 -3.82
N PRO A 80 4.41 -12.15 -2.61
CA PRO A 80 3.69 -12.91 -1.59
C PRO A 80 2.20 -13.03 -1.94
N GLN A 81 1.57 -14.14 -1.53
CA GLN A 81 0.13 -14.35 -1.65
C GLN A 81 -0.64 -13.47 -0.64
N SER A 82 -0.75 -12.19 -0.95
CA SER A 82 -1.41 -11.19 -0.13
C SER A 82 -1.99 -10.08 -1.01
N TRP A 83 -2.27 -8.90 -0.44
CA TRP A 83 -2.64 -7.72 -1.23
C TRP A 83 -1.56 -7.34 -2.27
N VAL A 84 -0.30 -7.75 -2.08
CA VAL A 84 0.79 -7.51 -3.04
C VAL A 84 0.58 -8.28 -4.34
N ASP A 85 -0.04 -9.47 -4.30
CA ASP A 85 -0.40 -10.22 -5.52
C ASP A 85 -1.45 -9.51 -6.37
N ARG A 86 -2.39 -8.83 -5.70
CA ARG A 86 -3.33 -7.93 -6.38
C ARG A 86 -2.57 -6.75 -7.00
N ALA A 87 -1.63 -6.12 -6.29
CA ALA A 87 -0.83 -5.04 -6.88
C ALA A 87 -0.01 -5.51 -8.09
N TYR A 88 0.57 -6.71 -8.02
CA TYR A 88 1.26 -7.35 -9.14
C TYR A 88 0.32 -7.51 -10.33
N THR A 89 -0.86 -8.10 -10.13
CA THR A 89 -1.86 -8.31 -11.18
C THR A 89 -2.27 -6.97 -11.80
N PHE A 90 -2.42 -5.93 -10.99
CA PHE A 90 -2.73 -4.58 -11.47
C PHE A 90 -1.66 -4.02 -12.42
N ALA A 91 -0.38 -4.14 -12.03
CA ALA A 91 0.74 -3.57 -12.76
C ALA A 91 1.11 -4.40 -14.01
N CYS A 92 1.06 -5.72 -13.89
CA CYS A 92 1.54 -6.65 -14.90
C CYS A 92 0.46 -7.12 -15.88
N ASP A 93 -0.81 -7.17 -15.45
CA ASP A 93 -1.94 -7.60 -16.26
C ASP A 93 -2.95 -6.46 -16.45
N ALA A 94 -2.70 -5.66 -17.50
CA ALA A 94 -3.54 -4.51 -17.81
C ALA A 94 -5.00 -4.89 -18.12
N GLN A 95 -5.24 -6.09 -18.66
CA GLN A 95 -6.57 -6.55 -19.08
C GLN A 95 -7.43 -6.94 -17.88
N ASN A 96 -6.83 -7.45 -16.81
CA ASN A 96 -7.55 -7.89 -15.60
C ASN A 96 -7.64 -6.83 -14.49
N ARG A 97 -7.25 -5.57 -14.76
CA ARG A 97 -7.27 -4.49 -13.75
C ARG A 97 -8.65 -4.24 -13.15
N GLU A 98 -9.73 -4.44 -13.91
CA GLU A 98 -11.11 -4.21 -13.43
C GLU A 98 -11.58 -5.29 -12.45
N GLY A 99 -11.11 -6.53 -12.59
CA GLY A 99 -11.48 -7.66 -11.72
C GLY A 99 -10.65 -7.76 -10.43
N ASN A 100 -9.67 -6.87 -10.23
CA ASN A 100 -8.56 -7.10 -9.29
C ASN A 100 -8.83 -6.70 -7.82
N ALA A 101 -10.07 -6.49 -7.40
CA ALA A 101 -10.43 -6.13 -6.02
C ALA A 101 -9.55 -5.01 -5.39
N MET A 102 -8.98 -4.15 -6.22
CA MET A 102 -8.22 -2.94 -5.91
C MET A 102 -8.90 -1.80 -6.63
N LEU A 103 -9.15 -0.72 -5.91
CA LEU A 103 -9.79 0.45 -6.48
C LEU A 103 -8.75 1.35 -7.15
N ARG A 104 -9.02 1.75 -8.39
CA ARG A 104 -8.15 2.67 -9.14
C ARG A 104 -8.20 4.04 -8.47
N ILE A 105 -7.03 4.60 -8.16
CA ILE A 105 -6.92 6.01 -7.82
C ILE A 105 -7.05 6.78 -9.14
N GLY A 106 -8.12 7.59 -9.27
CA GLY A 106 -8.28 8.52 -10.39
C GLY A 106 -7.42 9.77 -10.19
N ASN A 107 -7.88 10.94 -10.66
CA ASN A 107 -7.19 12.23 -10.44
C ASN A 107 -7.35 12.77 -8.99
N THR A 108 -7.45 11.89 -8.00
CA THR A 108 -7.65 12.22 -6.59
C THR A 108 -6.35 12.00 -5.81
N THR A 109 -6.10 12.84 -4.81
CA THR A 109 -4.96 12.69 -3.91
C THR A 109 -5.23 11.64 -2.83
N ALA A 110 -4.18 11.00 -2.31
CA ALA A 110 -4.30 9.93 -1.32
C ALA A 110 -4.97 10.38 -0.01
N ASP A 111 -4.79 11.63 0.39
CA ASP A 111 -5.43 12.22 1.58
C ASP A 111 -6.94 12.38 1.42
N VAL A 112 -7.39 12.91 0.27
CA VAL A 112 -8.82 13.02 -0.07
C VAL A 112 -9.45 11.64 -0.13
N LEU A 113 -8.76 10.67 -0.74
CA LEU A 113 -9.22 9.28 -0.80
C LEU A 113 -9.37 8.67 0.59
N ALA A 114 -8.41 8.92 1.49
CA ALA A 114 -8.45 8.44 2.87
C ALA A 114 -9.60 9.07 3.68
N GLN A 115 -9.93 10.34 3.42
CA GLN A 115 -11.09 11.00 4.01
C GLN A 115 -12.41 10.43 3.48
N VAL A 116 -12.55 10.28 2.16
CA VAL A 116 -13.76 9.74 1.52
C VAL A 116 -14.02 8.30 1.95
N THR A 117 -12.98 7.45 1.96
CA THR A 117 -13.09 6.05 2.39
C THR A 117 -13.69 5.96 3.79
N ARG A 118 -13.23 6.79 4.73
CA ARG A 118 -13.71 6.73 6.11
C ARG A 118 -15.12 7.25 6.24
N THR A 119 -15.38 8.42 5.68
CA THR A 119 -16.66 9.11 5.90
C THR A 119 -17.79 8.51 5.08
N GLN A 120 -17.53 8.12 3.83
CA GLN A 120 -18.56 7.69 2.88
C GLN A 120 -18.64 6.17 2.74
N ILE A 121 -17.52 5.44 2.80
CA ILE A 121 -17.52 3.97 2.64
C ILE A 121 -17.72 3.29 3.99
N TRP A 122 -17.02 3.75 5.03
CA TRP A 122 -17.08 3.15 6.36
C TRP A 122 -18.01 3.87 7.34
N GLY A 123 -18.54 5.04 7.00
CA GLY A 123 -19.43 5.81 7.89
C GLY A 123 -18.75 6.36 9.16
N LEU A 124 -17.42 6.38 9.20
CA LEU A 124 -16.62 6.85 10.33
C LEU A 124 -16.48 8.38 10.26
N THR A 125 -17.50 9.07 10.78
CA THR A 125 -17.64 10.53 10.70
C THR A 125 -17.07 11.28 11.92
N THR A 126 -16.72 10.56 13.00
CA THR A 126 -16.12 11.14 14.21
C THR A 126 -14.97 10.30 14.74
N PRO A 127 -13.99 10.89 15.47
CA PRO A 127 -12.97 10.15 16.22
C PRO A 127 -13.52 9.04 17.14
N ALA A 128 -14.71 9.25 17.71
CA ALA A 128 -15.36 8.25 18.57
C ALA A 128 -15.95 7.05 17.80
N ALA A 129 -16.29 7.22 16.52
CA ALA A 129 -16.81 6.13 15.70
C ALA A 129 -15.74 5.05 15.42
N TYR A 130 -14.46 5.41 15.46
CA TYR A 130 -13.34 4.48 15.28
C TYR A 130 -13.22 3.48 16.44
N ASP A 131 -13.58 3.88 17.67
CA ASP A 131 -13.52 3.03 18.85
C ASP A 131 -14.69 2.05 18.95
N GLN A 132 -15.78 2.35 18.24
CA GLN A 132 -17.06 1.62 18.30
C GLN A 132 -17.27 0.66 17.12
N ALA A 133 -16.40 0.66 16.12
CA ALA A 133 -16.49 -0.24 14.97
C ALA A 133 -16.30 -1.72 15.39
N PRO A 134 -17.33 -2.58 15.28
CA PRO A 134 -17.22 -3.99 15.66
C PRO A 134 -16.26 -4.72 14.71
N GLY A 135 -15.21 -5.34 15.25
CA GLY A 135 -14.23 -6.12 14.48
C GLY A 135 -13.03 -5.33 13.94
N ALA A 136 -12.93 -4.02 14.23
CA ALA A 136 -11.73 -3.26 13.89
C ALA A 136 -10.52 -3.81 14.67
N VAL A 137 -9.48 -4.24 13.95
CA VAL A 137 -8.19 -4.58 14.56
C VAL A 137 -7.62 -3.28 15.13
N ARG A 138 -7.62 -3.16 16.47
CA ARG A 138 -7.11 -2.02 17.22
C ARG A 138 -5.58 -2.03 17.23
N ASN A 139 -4.99 -1.84 16.05
CA ASN A 139 -3.56 -1.59 15.94
C ASN A 139 -3.37 -0.08 15.85
N GLY A 140 -2.84 0.50 16.92
CA GLY A 140 -2.30 1.86 16.89
C GLY A 140 -1.11 1.95 15.94
N THR A 141 -0.58 3.15 15.75
CA THR A 141 0.50 3.38 14.78
C THR A 141 1.64 2.39 14.95
N ASP A 142 2.13 2.19 16.18
CA ASP A 142 3.23 1.26 16.44
C ASP A 142 2.91 -0.20 16.07
N GLY A 143 1.64 -0.62 16.25
CA GLY A 143 1.17 -1.93 15.83
C GLY A 143 1.16 -2.09 14.32
N VAL A 144 0.64 -1.08 13.60
CA VAL A 144 0.65 -1.05 12.13
C VAL A 144 2.09 -1.06 11.61
N MET A 145 2.97 -0.24 12.17
CA MET A 145 4.37 -0.20 11.74
C MET A 145 5.07 -1.54 11.99
N ARG A 146 4.78 -2.21 13.12
CA ARG A 146 5.30 -3.54 13.44
C ARG A 146 4.78 -4.61 12.47
N ASP A 147 3.48 -4.62 12.18
CA ASP A 147 2.90 -5.58 11.24
C ASP A 147 3.46 -5.40 9.84
N LEU A 148 3.71 -4.15 9.44
CA LEU A 148 4.40 -3.85 8.20
C LEU A 148 5.83 -4.36 8.22
N ASP A 149 6.59 -4.09 9.28
CA ASP A 149 7.94 -4.64 9.40
C ASP A 149 7.95 -6.17 9.29
N ILE A 150 7.01 -6.87 9.95
CA ILE A 150 6.86 -8.33 9.85
C ILE A 150 6.52 -8.77 8.43
N LEU A 151 5.50 -8.16 7.80
CA LEU A 151 5.05 -8.49 6.44
C LEU A 151 6.17 -8.29 5.41
N LEU A 152 7.02 -7.31 5.65
CA LEU A 152 8.15 -6.94 4.80
C LEU A 152 9.40 -7.80 5.07
N GLY A 153 9.40 -8.57 6.18
CA GLY A 153 10.53 -9.36 6.64
C GLY A 153 11.66 -8.48 7.19
N ASN A 154 11.33 -7.29 7.68
CA ASN A 154 12.24 -6.45 8.43
C ASN A 154 12.38 -6.98 9.86
N PRO A 155 13.56 -6.86 10.50
CA PRO A 155 13.70 -7.18 11.91
C PRO A 155 12.82 -6.23 12.75
N PRO A 156 12.05 -6.73 13.73
CA PRO A 156 11.24 -5.87 14.58
C PRO A 156 12.15 -4.89 15.33
N LYS A 157 11.83 -3.59 15.29
CA LYS A 157 12.50 -2.60 16.13
C LYS A 157 12.24 -2.95 17.60
N ARG A 158 13.33 -3.12 18.36
CA ARG A 158 13.30 -3.35 19.82
C ARG A 158 12.83 -2.12 20.56
#